data_AF-A0A6I3WA74-F1
#
_entry.id   AF-A0A6I3WA74-F1
#
_cell.length_a   1.000
_cell.length_b   1.000
_cell.length_c   1.000
_cell.angle_alpha   90.00
_cell.angle_beta   90.00
_cell.angle_gamma   90.00
#
_symmetry.space_group_name_H-M   'P 1'
#
loop_
_entity.id
_entity.type
_entity.pdbx_description
1 polymer ?
#
loop_
_entity_poly.entity_id
_entity_poly.type
_entity_poly.pdbx_seq_one_letter_code
_entity_poly.pdbx_strand_id
1 'polypeptide(L)'
;MSDFMGNTGVTPPSNGFASAQAAETMKELIPLARDRRARAIKVLEGPLEHLRVAVTTSMEIGRVRFTLDGILIDARLREQHTTPQILQALADQRTPVLVGVFEMHDGTHTLDWLLPQGAQQPIAPEPTSVKTKKIRQSLPRALRLGVASGLIGAVALFLALRIESAWNLPFLIVAALATAALMLSLFQIAFSISTLWESFSRRQTLQLMASVMTKYCGEYTHDR
;
A
#
# COMPACT_ATOMS: atom_id res chain seq x y z
N MET A 1 51.58 -52.11 47.92
CA MET A 1 50.37 -51.38 48.33
C MET A 1 49.75 -50.81 47.07
N SER A 2 48.90 -51.59 46.42
CA SER A 2 47.43 -51.49 46.46
C SER A 2 46.96 -50.54 45.34
N ASP A 3 46.61 -51.08 44.18
CA ASP A 3 45.23 -51.45 43.78
C ASP A 3 44.27 -50.24 43.76
N PHE A 4 43.86 -49.79 42.57
CA PHE A 4 42.47 -49.95 42.11
C PHE A 4 42.29 -49.41 40.67
N MET A 5 41.90 -50.30 39.77
CA MET A 5 41.20 -49.97 38.53
C MET A 5 39.77 -49.51 38.84
N GLY A 6 39.17 -48.70 37.95
CA GLY A 6 37.75 -48.83 37.66
C GLY A 6 36.93 -47.55 37.57
N ASN A 7 36.42 -47.33 36.36
CA ASN A 7 35.00 -47.05 36.06
C ASN A 7 34.45 -45.69 36.56
N THR A 8 34.02 -44.79 35.70
CA THR A 8 32.78 -44.96 34.92
C THR A 8 32.67 -43.78 33.96
N GLY A 9 32.24 -44.05 32.73
CA GLY A 9 31.92 -43.00 31.79
C GLY A 9 30.79 -42.12 32.31
N VAL A 10 31.00 -40.81 32.21
CA VAL A 10 29.91 -39.84 32.13
C VAL A 10 30.34 -38.82 31.07
N THR A 11 29.92 -39.09 29.84
CA THR A 11 29.71 -38.03 28.85
C THR A 11 28.83 -36.96 29.49
N PRO A 12 29.27 -35.69 29.58
CA PRO A 12 28.34 -34.63 29.95
C PRO A 12 27.22 -34.59 28.87
N PRO A 13 25.97 -34.43 29.30
CA PRO A 13 24.82 -34.59 28.43
C PRO A 13 24.85 -33.57 27.29
N SER A 14 24.49 -34.09 26.12
CA SER A 14 23.90 -33.38 25.00
C SER A 14 22.73 -32.51 25.49
N ASN A 15 23.03 -31.29 25.93
CA ASN A 15 22.07 -30.21 25.95
C ASN A 15 22.12 -29.62 24.52
N GLY A 16 21.28 -30.06 23.58
CA GLY A 16 19.86 -30.29 23.85
C GLY A 16 19.14 -28.98 24.20
N PHE A 17 19.74 -27.83 23.86
CA PHE A 17 18.96 -26.67 23.46
C PHE A 17 19.02 -26.72 21.94
N ALA A 18 18.06 -27.38 21.29
CA ALA A 18 16.89 -26.65 20.86
C ALA A 18 17.29 -25.26 20.31
N SER A 19 18.17 -25.22 19.31
CA SER A 19 17.88 -24.45 18.11
C SER A 19 16.61 -25.03 17.47
N ALA A 20 15.51 -24.93 18.23
CA ALA A 20 14.17 -25.06 17.72
C ALA A 20 14.05 -23.95 16.69
N GLN A 21 14.19 -24.34 15.43
CA GLN A 21 13.16 -24.08 14.43
C GLN A 21 12.41 -22.77 14.68
N ALA A 22 13.05 -21.66 14.36
CA ALA A 22 12.36 -20.42 13.98
C ALA A 22 12.87 -19.99 12.60
N ALA A 23 13.03 -20.96 11.70
CA ALA A 23 13.46 -20.78 10.32
C ALA A 23 12.41 -21.35 9.37
N GLU A 24 11.14 -21.06 9.61
CA GLU A 24 10.15 -20.99 8.53
C GLU A 24 9.70 -19.53 8.42
N THR A 25 10.61 -18.78 7.83
CA THR A 25 10.73 -17.32 7.85
C THR A 25 10.20 -16.67 6.57
N MET A 26 10.09 -17.46 5.51
CA MET A 26 9.63 -17.00 4.21
C MET A 26 8.98 -18.17 3.47
N LYS A 27 7.68 -18.04 3.20
CA LYS A 27 6.88 -19.12 2.58
C LYS A 27 7.03 -19.21 1.08
N GLU A 28 7.20 -18.07 0.40
CA GLU A 28 7.26 -18.04 -1.06
C GLU A 28 8.06 -16.84 -1.58
N LEU A 29 8.88 -17.05 -2.62
CA LEU A 29 9.54 -16.02 -3.41
C LEU A 29 9.09 -16.14 -4.86
N ILE A 30 8.59 -15.05 -5.45
CA ILE A 30 8.25 -15.03 -6.87
C ILE A 30 9.01 -13.88 -7.55
N PRO A 31 10.03 -14.16 -8.37
CA PRO A 31 10.77 -13.12 -9.06
C PRO A 31 9.93 -12.45 -10.15
N LEU A 32 10.07 -11.13 -10.28
CA LEU A 32 9.38 -10.31 -11.27
C LEU A 32 10.37 -9.85 -12.35
N ALA A 33 10.25 -10.41 -13.56
CA ALA A 33 11.18 -10.11 -14.64
C ALA A 33 10.92 -8.78 -15.37
N ARG A 34 9.71 -8.22 -15.28
CA ARG A 34 9.25 -7.10 -16.12
C ARG A 34 8.69 -5.90 -15.34
N ASP A 35 8.77 -5.91 -14.02
CA ASP A 35 8.29 -4.78 -13.21
C ASP A 35 9.43 -3.76 -12.99
N ARG A 36 9.14 -2.49 -13.24
CA ARG A 36 10.11 -1.38 -13.13
C ARG A 36 10.37 -0.95 -11.69
N ARG A 37 9.51 -1.33 -10.74
CA ARG A 37 9.55 -0.91 -9.34
C ARG A 37 9.88 -2.08 -8.41
N ALA A 38 9.24 -3.22 -8.62
CA ALA A 38 9.40 -4.41 -7.81
C ALA A 38 10.31 -5.44 -8.50
N ARG A 39 11.19 -6.05 -7.71
CA ARG A 39 12.06 -7.17 -8.11
C ARG A 39 11.40 -8.51 -7.86
N ALA A 40 10.65 -8.65 -6.77
CA ALA A 40 10.02 -9.91 -6.40
C ALA A 40 8.78 -9.70 -5.51
N ILE A 41 7.96 -10.74 -5.43
CA ILE A 41 6.91 -10.89 -4.42
C ILE A 41 7.43 -11.86 -3.36
N LYS A 42 7.31 -11.48 -2.10
CA LYS A 42 7.66 -12.33 -0.95
C LYS A 42 6.43 -12.57 -0.09
N VAL A 43 6.23 -13.81 0.32
CA VAL A 43 5.24 -14.19 1.33
C VAL A 43 5.99 -14.53 2.60
N LEU A 44 5.74 -13.77 3.67
CA LEU A 44 6.42 -13.93 4.95
C LEU A 44 5.39 -14.28 6.03
N GLU A 45 5.78 -15.10 6.98
CA GLU A 45 4.96 -15.44 8.14
C GLU A 45 5.75 -15.17 9.42
N GLY A 46 5.11 -14.54 10.39
CA GLY A 46 5.74 -14.27 11.67
C GLY A 46 4.98 -13.24 12.49
N PRO A 47 5.40 -13.02 13.75
CA PRO A 47 4.87 -11.93 14.55
C PRO A 47 5.33 -10.57 14.01
N LEU A 48 4.50 -9.54 14.21
CA LEU A 48 4.88 -8.16 13.93
C LEU A 48 5.83 -7.65 15.03
N GLU A 49 7.01 -7.19 14.64
CA GLU A 49 8.01 -6.66 15.56
C GLU A 49 8.36 -5.20 15.24
N HIS A 50 8.85 -4.46 16.24
CA HIS A 50 9.41 -3.12 16.07
C HIS A 50 8.50 -2.14 15.27
N LEU A 51 7.19 -2.19 15.52
CA LEU A 51 6.21 -1.32 14.88
C LEU A 51 6.51 0.16 15.21
N ARG A 52 6.69 0.98 14.18
CA ARG A 52 6.92 2.42 14.28
C ARG A 52 6.01 3.16 13.32
N VAL A 53 5.24 4.10 13.86
CA VAL A 53 4.45 5.01 13.04
C VAL A 53 5.35 6.14 12.56
N ALA A 54 5.51 6.28 11.25
CA ALA A 54 6.20 7.43 10.69
C ALA A 54 5.25 8.64 10.77
N VAL A 55 5.55 9.60 11.64
CA VAL A 55 4.82 10.87 11.69
C VAL A 55 5.44 11.78 10.63
N THR A 56 4.85 11.84 9.44
CA THR A 56 5.27 12.77 8.37
C THR A 56 4.19 13.82 8.09
N THR A 57 4.68 15.04 7.82
CA THR A 57 3.91 16.27 7.63
C THR A 57 2.81 16.13 6.57
N SER A 58 1.56 16.34 6.99
CA SER A 58 0.34 16.72 6.24
C SER A 58 -0.13 15.92 5.01
N MET A 59 0.72 15.22 4.23
CA MET A 59 0.31 14.44 3.05
C MET A 59 0.59 12.94 3.17
N GLU A 60 1.35 12.51 4.18
CA GLU A 60 1.76 11.11 4.39
C GLU A 60 1.23 10.53 5.72
N ILE A 61 0.08 11.02 6.19
CA ILE A 61 -0.60 10.44 7.36
C ILE A 61 -0.91 8.98 7.04
N GLY A 62 -0.23 8.07 7.74
CA GLY A 62 -0.48 6.63 7.64
C GLY A 62 0.64 5.81 7.00
N ARG A 63 1.91 6.24 7.02
CA ARG A 63 3.02 5.30 6.83
C ARG A 63 3.41 4.66 8.16
N VAL A 64 3.56 3.34 8.13
CA VAL A 64 3.97 2.53 9.28
C VAL A 64 5.06 1.60 8.83
N ARG A 65 6.11 1.47 9.65
CA ARG A 65 7.18 0.53 9.42
C ARG A 65 7.17 -0.51 10.51
N PHE A 66 7.33 -1.77 10.14
CA PHE A 66 7.51 -2.86 11.08
C PHE A 66 8.53 -3.83 10.54
N THR A 67 9.07 -4.63 11.44
CA THR A 67 9.93 -5.75 11.09
C THR A 67 9.11 -7.01 11.19
N LEU A 68 9.23 -7.88 10.19
CA LEU A 68 8.72 -9.23 10.29
C LEU A 68 9.86 -10.14 9.87
N ASP A 69 10.30 -10.97 10.81
CA ASP A 69 11.45 -11.84 10.63
C ASP A 69 12.71 -11.11 10.12
N GLY A 70 13.12 -10.04 10.83
CA GLY A 70 14.29 -9.26 10.43
C GLY A 70 14.16 -8.45 9.13
N ILE A 71 13.06 -8.59 8.38
CA ILE A 71 12.78 -7.81 7.16
C ILE A 71 11.98 -6.56 7.53
N LEU A 72 12.53 -5.39 7.20
CA LEU A 72 11.86 -4.11 7.39
C LEU A 72 10.82 -3.87 6.27
N ILE A 73 9.55 -3.78 6.66
CA ILE A 73 8.41 -3.59 5.78
C ILE A 73 7.82 -2.19 5.98
N ASP A 74 7.62 -1.46 4.87
CA ASP A 74 6.92 -0.18 4.81
C ASP A 74 5.46 -0.41 4.39
N ALA A 75 4.52 0.04 5.22
CA ALA A 75 3.09 -0.11 5.01
C ALA A 75 2.42 1.26 4.91
N ARG A 76 1.56 1.43 3.91
CA ARG A 76 0.77 2.64 3.67
C ARG A 76 -0.67 2.39 4.07
N LEU A 77 -0.97 2.65 5.34
CA LEU A 77 -2.25 2.34 5.99
C LEU A 77 -3.47 2.82 5.22
N ARG A 78 -3.38 4.01 4.61
CA ARG A 78 -4.46 4.59 3.78
C ARG A 78 -4.75 3.74 2.55
N GLU A 79 -3.73 3.14 1.96
CA GLU A 79 -3.90 2.26 0.80
C GLU A 79 -4.49 0.91 1.23
N GLN A 80 -4.21 0.46 2.46
CA GLN A 80 -4.58 -0.86 3.02
C GLN A 80 -5.87 -0.86 3.87
N HIS A 81 -6.61 0.24 3.90
CA HIS A 81 -7.85 0.42 4.70
C HIS A 81 -7.72 0.03 6.18
N THR A 82 -6.56 0.27 6.77
CA THR A 82 -6.30 -0.07 8.17
C THR A 82 -5.86 1.14 8.97
N THR A 83 -5.86 1.01 10.28
CA THR A 83 -5.45 2.06 11.20
C THR A 83 -4.19 1.64 11.96
N PRO A 84 -3.37 2.60 12.43
CA PRO A 84 -2.19 2.27 13.23
C PRO A 84 -2.53 1.45 14.48
N GLN A 85 -3.71 1.70 15.08
CA GLN A 85 -4.16 1.01 16.29
C GLN A 85 -4.40 -0.49 16.05
N ILE A 86 -4.91 -0.87 14.88
CA ILE A 86 -5.14 -2.28 14.53
C ILE A 86 -3.79 -3.00 14.41
N LEU A 87 -2.82 -2.41 13.71
CA LEU A 87 -1.49 -3.00 13.59
C LEU A 87 -0.75 -3.04 14.94
N GLN A 88 -0.92 -2.01 15.77
CA GLN A 88 -0.35 -1.98 17.12
C GLN A 88 -0.93 -3.09 17.98
N ALA A 89 -2.25 -3.31 17.96
CA ALA A 89 -2.88 -4.39 18.71
C ALA A 89 -2.36 -5.77 18.28
N LEU A 90 -2.13 -5.98 16.98
CA LEU A 90 -1.55 -7.23 16.47
C LEU A 90 -0.09 -7.43 16.93
N ALA A 91 0.69 -6.36 16.96
CA ALA A 91 2.07 -6.38 17.45
C ALA A 91 2.13 -6.63 18.97
N ASP A 92 1.28 -5.96 19.76
CA ASP A 92 1.21 -6.10 21.22
C ASP A 92 0.80 -7.52 21.63
N GLN A 93 -0.12 -8.13 20.88
CA GLN A 93 -0.58 -9.51 21.10
C GLN A 93 0.38 -10.57 20.54
N ARG A 94 1.45 -10.16 19.84
CA ARG A 94 2.37 -11.04 19.10
C ARG A 94 1.61 -12.03 18.20
N THR A 95 0.48 -11.60 17.64
CA THR A 95 -0.31 -12.46 16.77
C THR A 95 0.51 -12.78 15.52
N PRO A 96 0.66 -14.07 15.15
CA PRO A 96 1.32 -14.41 13.90
C PRO A 96 0.51 -13.85 12.74
N VAL A 97 1.19 -13.22 11.78
CA VAL A 97 0.57 -12.68 10.59
C VAL A 97 1.24 -13.26 9.35
N LEU A 98 0.45 -13.44 8.30
CA LEU A 98 0.93 -13.77 6.97
C LEU A 98 0.87 -12.51 6.11
N VAL A 99 1.99 -12.13 5.49
CA VAL A 99 2.08 -10.90 4.70
C VAL A 99 2.55 -11.19 3.28
N GLY A 100 1.93 -10.51 2.31
CA GLY A 100 2.43 -10.39 0.95
C GLY A 100 3.09 -9.04 0.76
N VAL A 101 4.38 -9.05 0.44
CA VAL A 101 5.18 -7.83 0.24
C VAL A 101 5.82 -7.80 -1.13
N PHE A 102 5.93 -6.59 -1.70
CA PHE A 102 6.78 -6.34 -2.85
C PHE A 102 8.19 -6.01 -2.38
N GLU A 103 9.16 -6.79 -2.81
CA GLU A 103 10.57 -6.39 -2.74
C GLU A 103 10.86 -5.44 -3.89
N MET A 104 11.25 -4.22 -3.58
CA MET A 104 11.58 -3.17 -4.53
C MET A 104 13.03 -3.33 -5.02
N HIS A 105 13.35 -2.72 -6.17
CA HIS A 105 14.72 -2.75 -6.72
C HIS A 105 15.77 -2.06 -5.83
N ASP A 106 15.34 -1.12 -4.98
CA ASP A 106 16.20 -0.47 -3.98
C ASP A 106 16.43 -1.34 -2.73
N GLY A 107 15.86 -2.56 -2.69
CA GLY A 107 15.97 -3.49 -1.58
C GLY A 107 14.97 -3.26 -0.45
N THR A 108 14.09 -2.26 -0.56
CA THR A 108 13.02 -2.03 0.41
C THR A 108 11.83 -2.98 0.20
N HIS A 109 11.05 -3.22 1.24
CA HIS A 109 9.85 -4.07 1.16
C HIS A 109 8.61 -3.22 1.42
N THR A 110 7.64 -3.25 0.50
CA THR A 110 6.36 -2.56 0.66
C THR A 110 5.24 -3.56 0.86
N LEU A 111 4.41 -3.34 1.89
CA LEU A 111 3.26 -4.19 2.19
C LEU A 111 2.15 -4.02 1.14
N ASP A 112 1.69 -5.13 0.57
CA ASP A 112 0.45 -5.18 -0.21
C ASP A 112 -0.70 -5.66 0.68
N TRP A 113 -0.63 -6.89 1.22
CA TRP A 113 -1.68 -7.44 2.06
C TRP A 113 -1.13 -8.12 3.32
N LEU A 114 -1.95 -8.18 4.37
CA LEU A 114 -1.65 -8.79 5.65
C LEU A 114 -2.87 -9.58 6.14
N LEU A 115 -2.69 -10.84 6.52
CA LEU A 115 -3.71 -11.69 7.12
C LEU A 115 -3.28 -12.09 8.54
N PRO A 116 -3.96 -11.61 9.59
CA PRO A 116 -3.74 -12.13 10.94
C PRO A 116 -4.20 -13.58 11.05
N GLN A 117 -3.47 -14.41 11.80
CA GLN A 117 -3.87 -15.79 12.03
C GLN A 117 -5.22 -15.85 12.77
N GLY A 118 -6.18 -16.57 12.20
CA GLY A 118 -7.55 -16.68 12.72
C GLY A 118 -8.51 -15.59 12.25
N ALA A 119 -8.05 -14.60 11.48
CA ALA A 119 -8.93 -13.62 10.84
C ALA A 119 -9.56 -14.20 9.56
N GLN A 120 -10.81 -13.84 9.30
CA GLN A 120 -11.52 -14.24 8.07
C GLN A 120 -11.26 -13.29 6.89
N GLN A 121 -10.76 -12.08 7.15
CA GLN A 121 -10.54 -11.08 6.11
C GLN A 121 -9.11 -10.53 6.18
N PRO A 122 -8.38 -10.48 5.05
CA PRO A 122 -7.09 -9.82 4.98
C PRO A 122 -7.25 -8.29 5.02
N ILE A 123 -6.26 -7.65 5.63
CA ILE A 123 -5.99 -6.23 5.52
C ILE A 123 -5.26 -6.03 4.19
N ALA A 124 -5.97 -5.57 3.18
CA ALA A 124 -5.48 -5.44 1.81
C ALA A 124 -5.98 -4.14 1.16
N PRO A 125 -5.29 -3.64 0.12
CA PRO A 125 -5.76 -2.49 -0.63
C PRO A 125 -7.04 -2.79 -1.39
N GLU A 126 -7.78 -1.73 -1.69
CA GLU A 126 -8.91 -1.82 -2.60
C GLU A 126 -8.46 -2.48 -3.91
N PRO A 127 -9.21 -3.48 -4.41
CA PRO A 127 -8.90 -4.16 -5.65
C PRO A 127 -8.73 -3.16 -6.80
N THR A 128 -7.76 -3.45 -7.67
CA THR A 128 -7.48 -2.63 -8.86
C THR A 128 -8.73 -2.44 -9.72
N SER A 129 -9.62 -3.43 -9.77
CA SER A 129 -10.91 -3.36 -10.49
C SER A 129 -11.85 -2.30 -9.91
N VAL A 130 -11.96 -2.21 -8.59
CA VAL A 130 -12.79 -1.24 -7.87
C VAL A 130 -12.23 0.18 -8.05
N LYS A 131 -10.91 0.35 -7.88
CA LYS A 131 -10.23 1.63 -8.14
C LYS A 131 -10.45 2.10 -9.58
N THR A 132 -10.27 1.21 -10.55
CA THR A 132 -10.48 1.50 -11.98
C THR A 132 -11.95 1.87 -12.26
N LYS A 133 -12.92 1.19 -11.63
CA LYS A 133 -14.35 1.51 -11.77
C LYS A 133 -14.68 2.91 -11.24
N LYS A 134 -14.19 3.26 -10.05
CA LYS A 134 -14.37 4.60 -9.45
C LYS A 134 -13.79 5.69 -10.35
N ILE A 135 -12.58 5.49 -10.87
CA ILE A 135 -11.95 6.44 -11.79
C ILE A 135 -12.75 6.57 -13.09
N ARG A 136 -13.18 5.45 -13.68
CA ARG A 136 -13.99 5.47 -14.92
C ARG A 136 -15.33 6.18 -14.74
N GLN A 137 -15.90 6.14 -13.54
CA GLN A 137 -17.14 6.86 -13.21
C GLN A 137 -16.91 8.37 -12.96
N SER A 138 -15.77 8.77 -12.38
CA SER A 138 -15.48 10.16 -12.04
C SER A 138 -14.87 10.97 -13.21
N LEU A 139 -14.06 10.32 -14.05
CA LEU A 139 -13.33 10.96 -15.16
C LEU A 139 -14.23 11.74 -16.14
N PRO A 140 -15.39 11.22 -16.59
CA PRO A 140 -16.26 11.96 -17.51
C PRO A 140 -16.81 13.24 -16.88
N ARG A 141 -17.10 13.21 -15.57
CA ARG A 141 -17.60 14.38 -14.83
C ARG A 141 -16.50 15.44 -14.71
N ALA A 142 -15.28 15.02 -14.36
CA ALA A 142 -14.13 15.92 -14.30
C ALA A 142 -13.87 16.57 -15.66
N LEU A 143 -13.85 15.79 -16.75
CA LEU A 143 -13.68 16.30 -18.12
C LEU A 143 -14.76 17.33 -18.50
N ARG A 144 -16.04 17.02 -18.26
CA ARG A 144 -17.14 17.95 -18.54
C ARG A 144 -17.01 19.25 -17.75
N LEU A 145 -16.65 19.16 -16.47
CA LEU A 145 -16.42 20.33 -15.62
C LEU A 145 -15.22 21.14 -16.10
N GLY A 146 -14.14 20.50 -16.53
CA GLY A 146 -12.95 21.15 -17.08
C GLY A 146 -13.26 21.91 -18.37
N VAL A 147 -13.98 21.28 -19.31
CA VAL A 147 -14.40 21.93 -20.56
C VAL A 147 -15.36 23.08 -20.31
N ALA A 148 -16.39 22.88 -19.47
CA ALA A 148 -17.37 23.93 -19.17
C ALA A 148 -16.73 25.12 -18.43
N SER A 149 -15.88 24.86 -17.42
CA SER A 149 -15.17 25.91 -16.70
C SER A 149 -14.15 26.64 -17.58
N GLY A 150 -13.43 25.93 -18.46
CA GLY A 150 -12.56 26.55 -19.45
C GLY A 150 -13.30 27.49 -20.39
N LEU A 151 -14.45 27.06 -20.93
CA LEU A 151 -15.28 27.88 -21.82
C LEU A 151 -15.88 29.10 -21.09
N ILE A 152 -16.46 28.90 -19.90
CA ILE A 152 -17.02 29.99 -19.08
C ILE A 152 -15.93 30.99 -18.70
N GLY A 153 -14.76 30.51 -18.28
CA GLY A 153 -13.62 31.35 -17.93
C GLY A 153 -13.12 32.18 -19.10
N ALA A 154 -13.01 31.57 -20.29
CA ALA A 154 -12.58 32.27 -21.50
C ALA A 154 -13.58 33.38 -21.91
N VAL A 155 -14.88 33.08 -21.88
CA VAL A 155 -15.94 34.06 -22.22
C VAL A 155 -15.99 35.18 -21.17
N ALA A 156 -15.91 34.85 -19.88
CA ALA A 156 -15.91 35.84 -18.80
C ALA A 156 -14.67 36.74 -18.87
N LEU A 157 -13.49 36.18 -19.14
CA LEU A 157 -12.26 36.96 -19.31
C LEU A 157 -12.35 37.88 -20.55
N PHE A 158 -12.87 37.38 -21.67
CA PHE A 158 -13.08 38.18 -22.86
C PHE A 158 -14.03 39.36 -22.61
N LEU A 159 -15.15 39.12 -21.91
CA LEU A 159 -16.09 40.17 -21.52
C LEU A 159 -15.46 41.19 -20.56
N ALA A 160 -14.69 40.72 -19.58
CA ALA A 160 -13.97 41.59 -18.63
C ALA A 160 -12.97 42.52 -19.34
N LEU A 161 -12.30 42.05 -20.40
CA LEU A 161 -11.34 42.83 -21.19
C LEU A 161 -12.01 43.80 -22.16
N ARG A 162 -13.26 43.55 -22.57
CA ARG A 162 -14.00 44.37 -23.53
C ARG A 162 -14.86 45.46 -22.88
N ILE A 163 -15.17 45.34 -21.60
CA ILE A 163 -16.01 46.29 -20.87
C ILE A 163 -15.10 47.24 -20.06
N GLU A 164 -15.07 48.51 -20.45
CA GLU A 164 -14.26 49.54 -19.77
C GLU A 164 -14.94 50.16 -18.53
N SER A 165 -16.13 49.67 -18.18
CA SER A 165 -16.92 50.12 -17.02
C SER A 165 -16.67 49.25 -15.79
N ALA A 166 -17.06 49.73 -14.60
CA ALA A 166 -17.04 48.98 -13.33
C ALA A 166 -17.77 47.61 -13.38
N TRP A 167 -18.57 47.38 -14.43
CA TRP A 167 -19.17 46.09 -14.76
C TRP A 167 -18.17 44.99 -15.15
N ASN A 168 -16.89 45.29 -15.34
CA ASN A 168 -15.85 44.28 -15.58
C ASN A 168 -15.52 43.41 -14.35
N LEU A 169 -15.67 43.95 -13.13
CA LEU A 169 -15.39 43.28 -11.86
C LEU A 169 -16.14 41.95 -11.67
N PRO A 170 -17.47 41.85 -11.86
CA PRO A 170 -18.17 40.57 -11.74
C PRO A 170 -17.68 39.53 -12.76
N PHE A 171 -17.30 39.94 -13.98
CA PHE A 171 -16.75 39.02 -14.97
C PHE A 171 -15.36 38.52 -14.59
N LEU A 172 -14.52 39.36 -13.96
CA LEU A 172 -13.23 38.92 -13.40
C LEU A 172 -13.41 37.91 -12.26
N ILE A 173 -14.39 38.11 -11.39
CA ILE A 173 -14.71 37.15 -10.31
C ILE A 173 -15.15 35.80 -10.90
N VAL A 174 -16.03 35.82 -11.90
CA VAL A 174 -16.48 34.60 -12.60
C VAL A 174 -15.31 33.92 -13.32
N ALA A 175 -14.43 34.68 -13.97
CA ALA A 175 -13.23 34.14 -14.61
C ALA A 175 -12.28 33.49 -13.59
N ALA A 176 -12.09 34.11 -12.42
CA ALA A 176 -11.25 33.55 -11.36
C ALA A 176 -11.83 32.23 -10.79
N LEU A 177 -13.14 32.20 -10.51
CA LEU A 177 -13.83 30.98 -10.06
C LEU A 177 -13.78 29.87 -11.11
N ALA A 178 -14.00 30.21 -12.38
CA ALA A 178 -13.90 29.26 -13.48
C ALA A 178 -12.47 28.70 -13.63
N THR A 179 -11.45 29.53 -13.45
CA THR A 179 -10.04 29.10 -13.48
C THR A 179 -9.71 28.17 -12.31
N ALA A 180 -10.22 28.45 -11.10
CA ALA A 180 -10.05 27.56 -9.95
C ALA A 180 -10.73 26.20 -10.19
N ALA A 181 -11.95 26.19 -10.72
CA ALA A 181 -12.66 24.95 -11.08
C ALA A 181 -11.93 24.16 -12.18
N LEU A 182 -11.35 24.85 -13.18
CA LEU A 182 -10.54 24.24 -14.22
C LEU A 182 -9.29 23.57 -13.62
N MET A 183 -8.57 24.27 -12.74
CA MET A 183 -7.37 23.73 -12.07
C MET A 183 -7.70 22.49 -11.25
N LEU A 184 -8.80 22.51 -10.48
CA LEU A 184 -9.25 21.34 -9.73
C LEU A 184 -9.61 20.17 -10.64
N SER A 185 -10.29 20.42 -11.75
CA SER A 185 -10.62 19.39 -12.74
C SER A 185 -9.35 18.79 -13.37
N LEU A 186 -8.40 19.62 -13.80
CA LEU A 186 -7.12 19.19 -14.34
C LEU A 186 -6.34 18.33 -13.35
N PHE A 187 -6.32 18.73 -12.08
CA PHE A 187 -5.68 17.95 -11.02
C PHE A 187 -6.34 16.57 -10.85
N GLN A 188 -7.67 16.51 -10.84
CA GLN A 188 -8.40 15.24 -10.78
C GLN A 188 -8.15 14.35 -12.00
N ILE A 189 -8.10 14.94 -13.20
CA ILE A 189 -7.82 14.23 -14.45
C ILE A 189 -6.39 13.68 -14.43
N ALA A 190 -5.40 14.50 -14.07
CA ALA A 190 -4.00 14.10 -13.99
C ALA A 190 -3.80 12.93 -13.00
N PHE A 191 -4.39 13.03 -11.81
CA PHE A 191 -4.33 11.95 -10.81
C PHE A 191 -5.02 10.67 -11.31
N SER A 192 -6.18 10.80 -11.95
CA SER A 192 -6.92 9.68 -12.54
C SER A 192 -6.12 8.99 -13.65
N ILE A 193 -5.48 9.75 -14.53
CA ILE A 193 -4.64 9.21 -15.60
C ILE A 193 -3.40 8.53 -15.01
N SER A 194 -2.73 9.16 -14.04
CA SER A 194 -1.55 8.58 -13.40
C SER A 194 -1.86 7.24 -12.72
N THR A 195 -2.98 7.17 -11.99
CA THR A 195 -3.41 5.94 -11.31
C THR A 195 -3.82 4.84 -12.29
N LEU A 196 -4.52 5.18 -13.38
CA LEU A 196 -4.84 4.24 -14.45
C LEU A 196 -3.59 3.73 -15.17
N TRP A 197 -2.65 4.63 -15.48
CA TRP A 197 -1.39 4.29 -16.13
C TRP A 197 -0.55 3.36 -15.26
N GLU A 198 -0.43 3.66 -13.97
CA GLU A 198 0.27 2.79 -13.04
C GLU A 198 -0.39 1.41 -12.97
N SER A 199 -1.72 1.36 -12.82
CA SER A 199 -2.49 0.10 -12.79
C SER A 199 -2.32 -0.71 -14.07
N PHE A 200 -2.26 -0.06 -15.23
CA PHE A 200 -2.08 -0.73 -16.51
C PHE A 200 -0.64 -1.24 -16.67
N SER A 201 0.35 -0.41 -16.35
CA SER A 201 1.78 -0.75 -16.47
C SER A 201 2.18 -1.91 -15.55
N ARG A 202 1.57 -2.02 -14.36
CA ARG A 202 1.84 -3.07 -13.37
C ARG A 202 0.76 -4.15 -13.32
N ARG A 203 -0.13 -4.20 -14.31
CA ARG A 203 -1.30 -5.09 -14.30
C ARG A 203 -0.93 -6.55 -14.03
N GLN A 204 0.11 -7.05 -14.70
CA GLN A 204 0.56 -8.44 -14.54
C GLN A 204 1.07 -8.72 -13.13
N THR A 205 1.91 -7.84 -12.59
CA THR A 205 2.44 -7.93 -11.22
C THR A 205 1.33 -7.89 -10.18
N LEU A 206 0.37 -6.98 -10.33
CA LEU A 206 -0.77 -6.84 -9.42
C LEU A 206 -1.73 -8.04 -9.50
N GLN A 207 -1.93 -8.59 -10.70
CA GLN A 207 -2.70 -9.83 -10.88
C GLN A 207 -1.99 -11.01 -10.22
N LEU A 208 -0.67 -11.08 -10.33
CA LEU A 208 0.12 -12.14 -9.69
C LEU A 208 0.04 -12.01 -8.16
N MET A 209 0.22 -10.81 -7.60
CA MET A 209 0.04 -10.58 -6.17
C MET A 209 -1.37 -10.94 -5.70
N ALA A 210 -2.41 -10.56 -6.45
CA ALA A 210 -3.78 -10.94 -6.14
C ALA A 210 -3.98 -12.47 -6.16
N SER A 211 -3.36 -13.18 -7.09
CA SER A 211 -3.42 -14.65 -7.14
C SER A 211 -2.73 -15.31 -5.94
N VAL A 212 -1.61 -14.74 -5.49
CA VAL A 212 -0.91 -15.19 -4.27
C VAL A 212 -1.78 -14.90 -3.05
N MET A 213 -2.39 -13.72 -2.97
CA MET A 213 -3.34 -13.38 -1.91
C MET A 213 -4.48 -14.39 -1.86
N THR A 214 -5.11 -14.72 -3.01
CA THR A 214 -6.20 -15.71 -3.08
C THR A 214 -5.74 -17.11 -2.66
N LYS A 215 -4.51 -17.52 -3.04
CA LYS A 215 -3.92 -18.81 -2.62
C LYS A 215 -3.84 -18.96 -1.11
N TYR A 216 -3.51 -17.88 -0.39
CA TYR A 216 -3.29 -17.92 1.06
C TYR A 216 -4.49 -17.43 1.90
N CYS A 217 -5.31 -16.53 1.38
CA CYS A 217 -6.43 -15.92 2.09
C CYS A 217 -7.81 -16.46 1.65
N GLY A 218 -7.88 -17.30 0.60
CA GLY A 218 -9.13 -17.73 -0.02
C GLY A 218 -9.74 -16.66 -0.95
N GLU A 219 -10.95 -16.89 -1.44
CA GLU A 219 -11.68 -15.89 -2.23
C GLU A 219 -11.99 -14.67 -1.36
N TYR A 220 -11.30 -13.57 -1.64
CA TYR A 220 -11.57 -12.29 -1.00
C TYR A 220 -12.85 -11.69 -1.59
N THR A 221 -13.98 -11.90 -0.91
CA THR A 221 -15.26 -11.28 -1.25
C THR A 221 -15.23 -9.82 -0.79
N HIS A 222 -15.10 -8.92 -1.76
CA HIS A 222 -15.28 -7.47 -1.55
C HIS A 222 -16.78 -7.15 -1.52
N ASP A 223 -17.53 -7.81 -0.64
CA ASP A 223 -18.94 -7.52 -0.41
C ASP A 223 -19.07 -6.50 0.72
N ARG A 224 -19.04 -5.22 0.33
CA ARG A 224 -19.84 -4.11 0.86
C ARG A 224 -19.52 -2.78 0.16
#